data_AF-A0A5U3G3A3-F1
#
_entry.id   AF-A0A5U3G3A3-F1
#
_cell.length_a   1.000
_cell.length_b   1.000
_cell.length_c   1.000
_cell.angle_alpha   90.00
_cell.angle_beta   90.00
_cell.angle_gamma   90.00
#
_symmetry.space_group_name_H-M   'P 1'
#
loop_
_entity.id
_entity.type
_entity.pdbx_description
1 polymer ?
#
loop_
_entity_poly.entity_id
_entity_poly.type
_entity_poly.pdbx_seq_one_letter_code
_entity_poly.pdbx_strand_id
1 'polypeptide(L)'
;MSDQSKYYDYYMVEGDDVKELISSYDTINEQRNSILLAAAEQVGAIAWTTTRNWGGGGGLLQSLVWEKGYEFPCQITIKREDFWDGKRVVIARGKGNTKKGRAYNKELDAVIHEANVKLKALPEWNDYIANHYGIMRTGIGGQSGRGFGFVMLSTYGGKHPQRDDCLIFAIPNNKEERHGEVVIPDAFKKITYGQFYDIANAKEDEEETAE
;
A
#
# COMPACT_ATOMS: atom_id res chain seq x y z
N MET A 1 7.43 4.98 -20.53
CA MET A 1 6.29 5.36 -19.66
C MET A 1 6.20 6.87 -19.68
N SER A 2 4.99 7.45 -19.73
CA SER A 2 4.80 8.89 -19.63
C SER A 2 5.31 9.35 -18.26
N ASP A 3 6.21 10.33 -18.23
CA ASP A 3 6.70 10.91 -16.97
C ASP A 3 5.53 11.59 -16.25
N GLN A 4 5.14 11.01 -15.11
CA GLN A 4 4.04 11.51 -14.29
C GLN A 4 4.49 12.62 -13.34
N SER A 5 5.79 12.88 -13.22
CA SER A 5 6.33 13.78 -12.19
C SER A 5 5.76 15.19 -12.24
N LYS A 6 5.54 15.71 -13.45
CA LYS A 6 4.97 17.04 -13.70
C LYS A 6 3.52 17.21 -13.22
N TYR A 7 2.80 16.13 -12.92
CA TYR A 7 1.43 16.16 -12.42
C TYR A 7 1.36 16.18 -10.88
N TYR A 8 2.51 16.34 -10.22
CA TYR A 8 2.64 16.46 -8.78
C TYR A 8 3.31 17.77 -8.39
N ASP A 9 2.90 18.28 -7.23
CA ASP A 9 3.73 19.18 -6.43
C ASP A 9 4.39 18.37 -5.32
N TYR A 10 5.65 18.67 -5.03
CA TYR A 10 6.48 17.93 -4.08
C TYR A 10 6.76 18.76 -2.84
N TYR A 11 6.69 18.12 -1.68
CA TYR A 11 6.84 18.78 -0.39
C TYR A 11 7.66 17.94 0.57
N MET A 12 8.24 18.62 1.55
CA MET A 12 8.93 18.07 2.69
C MET A 12 8.36 18.71 3.97
N VAL A 13 8.23 17.92 5.03
CA VAL A 13 7.86 18.41 6.36
C VAL A 13 8.78 17.74 7.39
N GLU A 14 9.25 18.52 8.36
CA GLU A 14 10.25 18.09 9.32
C GLU A 14 9.97 18.65 10.73
N GLY A 15 10.49 17.98 11.76
CA GLY A 15 10.43 18.45 13.15
C GLY A 15 10.04 17.36 14.16
N ASP A 16 10.03 17.72 15.44
CA ASP A 16 9.75 16.79 16.54
C ASP A 16 8.35 16.16 16.44
N ASP A 17 7.34 16.94 16.05
CA ASP A 17 5.97 16.44 15.82
C ASP A 17 5.93 15.37 14.70
N VAL A 18 6.79 15.50 13.69
CA VAL A 18 6.91 14.53 12.59
C VAL A 18 7.54 13.23 13.09
N LYS A 19 8.55 13.33 13.96
CA LYS A 19 9.20 12.18 14.59
C LYS A 19 8.24 11.40 15.48
N GLU A 20 7.43 12.10 16.27
CA GLU A 20 6.37 11.48 17.08
C GLU A 20 5.32 10.79 16.19
N LEU A 21 4.88 11.46 15.12
CA LEU A 21 3.95 10.89 14.14
C LEU A 21 4.50 9.59 13.53
N ILE A 22 5.76 9.61 13.05
CA ILE A 22 6.44 8.45 12.47
C ILE A 22 6.47 7.28 13.46
N SER A 23 6.90 7.54 14.70
CA SER A 23 7.05 6.52 15.73
C SER A 23 5.71 5.92 16.17
N SER A 24 4.66 6.74 16.25
CA SER A 24 3.34 6.27 16.66
C SER A 24 2.67 5.32 15.65
N TYR A 25 3.12 5.32 14.39
CA TYR A 25 2.64 4.37 13.38
C TYR A 25 3.19 2.95 13.58
N ASP A 26 4.32 2.76 14.25
CA ASP A 26 4.94 1.44 14.37
C ASP A 26 4.00 0.44 15.06
N THR A 27 3.27 0.87 16.10
CA THR A 27 2.22 0.06 16.73
C THR A 27 1.08 -0.30 15.77
N ILE A 28 0.65 0.64 14.90
CA ILE A 28 -0.38 0.37 13.89
C ILE A 28 0.13 -0.67 12.89
N ASN A 29 1.37 -0.53 12.44
CA ASN A 29 2.01 -1.43 11.49
C ASN A 29 2.14 -2.86 12.05
N GLU A 30 2.61 -2.99 13.29
CA GLU A 30 2.71 -4.26 14.00
C GLU A 30 1.35 -4.96 14.10
N GLN A 31 0.31 -4.22 14.49
CA GLN A 31 -1.05 -4.77 14.57
C GLN A 31 -1.57 -5.22 13.19
N ARG A 32 -1.34 -4.42 12.14
CA ARG A 32 -1.71 -4.80 10.76
C ARG A 32 -1.02 -6.09 10.33
N ASN A 33 0.31 -6.17 10.51
CA ASN A 33 1.10 -7.33 10.13
C ASN A 33 0.68 -8.58 10.92
N SER A 34 0.40 -8.44 12.22
CA SER A 34 -0.11 -9.52 13.06
C SER A 34 -1.46 -10.06 12.55
N ILE A 35 -2.40 -9.18 12.18
CA ILE A 35 -3.71 -9.58 11.64
C ILE A 35 -3.55 -10.32 10.30
N LEU A 36 -2.71 -9.81 9.40
CA LEU A 36 -2.50 -10.39 8.09
C LEU A 36 -1.82 -11.77 8.17
N LEU A 37 -0.80 -11.88 9.02
CA LEU A 37 -0.11 -13.15 9.28
C LEU A 37 -1.06 -14.19 9.86
N ALA A 38 -1.81 -13.84 10.91
CA ALA A 38 -2.77 -14.74 11.54
C ALA A 38 -3.85 -15.22 10.55
N ALA A 39 -4.34 -14.35 9.67
CA ALA A 39 -5.30 -14.73 8.63
C ALA A 39 -4.71 -15.70 7.60
N ALA A 40 -3.43 -15.54 7.24
CA ALA A 40 -2.75 -16.44 6.33
C ALA A 40 -2.50 -17.82 6.97
N GLU A 41 -1.98 -17.85 8.19
CA GLU A 41 -1.70 -19.08 8.95
C GLU A 41 -2.96 -19.93 9.15
N GLN A 42 -4.11 -19.30 9.42
CA GLN A 42 -5.39 -19.99 9.63
C GLN A 42 -5.82 -20.89 8.46
N VAL A 43 -5.35 -20.59 7.23
CA VAL A 43 -5.71 -21.34 6.01
C VAL A 43 -4.51 -22.00 5.32
N GLY A 44 -3.36 -22.03 6.00
CA GLY A 44 -2.10 -22.58 5.47
C GLY A 44 -1.51 -21.76 4.31
N ALA A 45 -1.88 -20.49 4.17
CA ALA A 45 -1.28 -19.59 3.20
C ALA A 45 0.08 -19.08 3.71
N ILE A 46 0.98 -18.78 2.78
CA ILE A 46 2.35 -18.31 3.07
C ILE A 46 2.52 -16.80 2.81
N ALA A 47 1.58 -16.20 2.10
CA ALA A 47 1.57 -14.77 1.79
C ALA A 47 0.14 -14.30 1.49
N TRP A 48 -0.01 -13.00 1.22
CA TRP A 48 -1.28 -12.36 0.90
C TRP A 48 -1.09 -11.20 -0.06
N THR A 49 -2.19 -10.72 -0.63
CA THR A 49 -2.25 -9.47 -1.37
C THR A 49 -3.23 -8.52 -0.68
N THR A 50 -2.96 -7.23 -0.77
CA THR A 50 -3.87 -6.18 -0.26
C THR A 50 -4.52 -5.40 -1.40
N THR A 51 -5.69 -4.83 -1.13
CA THR A 51 -6.39 -3.96 -2.07
C THR A 51 -5.64 -2.67 -2.28
N ARG A 52 -5.62 -2.17 -3.51
CA ARG A 52 -5.16 -0.82 -3.84
C ARG A 52 -6.38 0.02 -4.20
N ASN A 53 -6.52 1.17 -3.54
CA ASN A 53 -7.60 2.13 -3.78
C ASN A 53 -7.01 3.52 -4.02
N TRP A 54 -7.70 4.31 -4.86
CA TRP A 54 -7.37 5.71 -5.07
C TRP A 54 -8.03 6.58 -4.00
N GLY A 55 -7.32 7.58 -3.49
CA GLY A 55 -7.86 8.48 -2.46
C GLY A 55 -8.01 7.83 -1.07
N GLY A 56 -7.30 6.75 -0.82
CA GLY A 56 -7.25 6.06 0.47
C GLY A 56 -8.23 4.90 0.64
N GLY A 57 -8.23 4.32 1.83
CA GLY A 57 -9.00 3.11 2.16
C GLY A 57 -8.43 1.84 1.52
N GLY A 58 -7.14 1.86 1.17
CA GLY A 58 -6.39 0.70 0.67
C GLY A 58 -6.02 -0.28 1.79
N GLY A 59 -5.22 -1.29 1.46
CA GLY A 59 -4.59 -2.11 2.47
C GLY A 59 -5.45 -3.15 3.16
N LEU A 60 -6.60 -3.48 2.59
CA LEU A 60 -7.43 -4.58 3.07
C LEU A 60 -6.95 -5.89 2.45
N LEU A 61 -7.01 -6.99 3.20
CA LEU A 61 -6.71 -8.32 2.70
C LEU A 61 -7.63 -8.65 1.51
N GLN A 62 -7.03 -8.88 0.34
CA GLN A 62 -7.73 -9.17 -0.90
C GLN A 62 -7.68 -10.64 -1.28
N SER A 63 -6.51 -11.26 -1.13
CA SER A 63 -6.29 -12.66 -1.49
C SER A 63 -5.19 -13.28 -0.65
N LEU A 64 -5.30 -14.59 -0.48
CA LEU A 64 -4.33 -15.43 0.21
C LEU A 64 -3.54 -16.22 -0.84
N VAL A 65 -2.29 -16.53 -0.52
CA VAL A 65 -1.29 -17.05 -1.46
C VAL A 65 -0.67 -18.31 -0.87
N TRP A 66 -0.63 -19.37 -1.67
CA TRP A 66 -0.07 -20.67 -1.30
C TRP A 66 1.12 -21.04 -2.19
N GLU A 67 2.03 -21.86 -1.68
CA GLU A 67 3.09 -22.45 -2.51
C GLU A 67 2.48 -23.36 -3.59
N LYS A 68 3.07 -23.35 -4.79
CA LYS A 68 2.63 -24.22 -5.89
C LYS A 68 2.89 -25.67 -5.52
N GLY A 69 1.81 -26.45 -5.36
CA GLY A 69 1.86 -27.83 -4.89
C GLY A 69 1.14 -28.03 -3.56
N TYR A 70 0.66 -26.96 -2.91
CA TYR A 70 -0.16 -27.05 -1.70
C TYR A 70 -1.38 -27.98 -1.90
N GLU A 71 -1.59 -28.88 -0.94
CA GLU A 71 -2.70 -29.83 -0.94
C GLU A 71 -3.97 -29.20 -0.37
N PHE A 72 -4.85 -28.74 -1.27
CA PHE A 72 -6.13 -28.17 -0.87
C PHE A 72 -7.14 -29.26 -0.48
N PRO A 73 -8.04 -28.99 0.49
CA PRO A 73 -9.05 -29.97 0.93
C PRO A 73 -10.17 -30.22 -0.11
N CYS A 74 -10.12 -29.54 -1.26
CA CYS A 74 -11.08 -29.67 -2.35
C CYS A 74 -10.44 -29.37 -3.71
N GLN A 75 -11.17 -29.67 -4.79
CA GLN A 75 -10.77 -29.23 -6.13
C GLN A 75 -10.75 -27.71 -6.20
N ILE A 76 -9.64 -27.15 -6.69
CA ILE A 76 -9.43 -25.70 -6.80
C ILE A 76 -9.50 -25.20 -8.24
N THR A 77 -9.55 -23.89 -8.37
CA THR A 77 -9.31 -23.11 -9.58
C THR A 77 -8.21 -22.10 -9.27
N ILE A 78 -7.08 -22.21 -9.96
CA ILE A 78 -5.98 -21.24 -9.86
C ILE A 78 -6.43 -19.95 -10.56
N LYS A 79 -6.34 -18.82 -9.87
CA LYS A 79 -6.68 -17.49 -10.39
C LYS A 79 -5.47 -16.76 -10.93
N ARG A 80 -4.31 -16.97 -10.31
CA ARG A 80 -3.03 -16.40 -10.69
C ARG A 80 -1.91 -17.30 -10.20
N GLU A 81 -0.85 -17.38 -10.98
CA GLU A 81 0.45 -17.91 -10.55
C GLU A 81 1.45 -16.75 -10.53
N ASP A 82 2.37 -16.77 -9.58
CA ASP A 82 3.43 -15.77 -9.46
C ASP A 82 4.67 -16.36 -8.77
N PHE A 83 5.67 -15.51 -8.53
CA PHE A 83 6.80 -15.83 -7.67
C PHE A 83 6.79 -14.95 -6.42
N TRP A 84 7.08 -15.55 -5.27
CA TRP A 84 7.27 -14.85 -4.02
C TRP A 84 8.41 -15.52 -3.26
N ASP A 85 9.40 -14.73 -2.85
CA ASP A 85 10.58 -15.22 -2.13
C ASP A 85 11.26 -16.44 -2.77
N GLY A 86 11.52 -16.35 -4.09
CA GLY A 86 12.12 -17.45 -4.88
C GLY A 86 11.23 -18.67 -5.11
N LYS A 87 10.04 -18.74 -4.50
CA LYS A 87 9.09 -19.85 -4.64
C LYS A 87 8.01 -19.54 -5.66
N ARG A 88 7.56 -20.58 -6.37
CA ARG A 88 6.35 -20.48 -7.20
C ARG A 88 5.13 -20.50 -6.28
N VAL A 89 4.25 -19.54 -6.46
CA VAL A 89 3.06 -19.39 -5.63
C VAL A 89 1.80 -19.25 -6.46
N VAL A 90 0.65 -19.52 -5.84
CA VAL A 90 -0.66 -19.49 -6.46
C VAL A 90 -1.67 -18.74 -5.59
N ILE A 91 -2.54 -17.98 -6.24
CA ILE A 91 -3.81 -17.54 -5.66
C ILE A 91 -4.88 -18.49 -6.17
N ALA A 92 -5.53 -19.21 -5.26
CA ALA A 92 -6.49 -20.25 -5.60
C ALA A 92 -7.84 -20.02 -4.92
N ARG A 93 -8.89 -20.57 -5.52
CA ARG A 93 -10.23 -20.64 -4.93
C ARG A 93 -10.79 -22.04 -5.11
N GLY A 94 -11.65 -22.49 -4.20
CA GLY A 94 -12.41 -23.73 -4.39
C GLY A 94 -13.26 -23.66 -5.66
N LYS A 95 -13.35 -24.77 -6.39
CA LYS A 95 -14.11 -24.84 -7.64
C LYS A 95 -15.60 -24.62 -7.38
N GLY A 96 -16.13 -23.49 -7.85
CA GLY A 96 -17.47 -23.00 -7.48
C GLY A 96 -18.65 -23.88 -7.91
N ASN A 97 -18.46 -24.78 -8.87
CA ASN A 97 -19.48 -25.73 -9.27
C ASN A 97 -19.56 -26.99 -8.38
N THR A 98 -18.66 -27.14 -7.40
CA THR A 98 -18.66 -28.26 -6.45
C THR A 98 -19.14 -27.84 -5.06
N LYS A 99 -19.80 -28.75 -4.33
CA LYS A 99 -20.25 -28.49 -2.94
C LYS A 99 -19.06 -28.19 -2.02
N LYS A 100 -18.00 -29.00 -2.10
CA LYS A 100 -16.77 -28.83 -1.31
C LYS A 100 -16.06 -27.51 -1.63
N GLY A 101 -15.93 -27.15 -2.91
CA GLY A 101 -15.31 -25.89 -3.32
C GLY A 101 -16.08 -24.66 -2.85
N ARG A 102 -17.41 -24.69 -2.86
CA ARG A 102 -18.24 -23.60 -2.30
C ARG A 102 -18.09 -23.48 -0.77
N ALA A 103 -18.04 -24.61 -0.06
CA ALA A 103 -17.82 -24.61 1.39
C ALA A 103 -16.46 -23.99 1.75
N TYR A 104 -15.39 -24.44 1.08
CA TYR A 104 -14.04 -23.89 1.27
C TYR A 104 -13.97 -22.39 0.96
N ASN A 105 -14.60 -21.93 -0.13
CA ASN A 105 -14.66 -20.50 -0.43
C ASN A 105 -15.36 -19.69 0.66
N LYS A 106 -16.43 -20.23 1.27
CA LYS A 106 -17.13 -19.58 2.38
C LYS A 106 -16.22 -19.42 3.61
N GLU A 107 -15.41 -20.43 3.91
CA GLU A 107 -14.41 -20.36 4.99
C GLU A 107 -13.34 -19.31 4.69
N LEU A 108 -12.78 -19.32 3.48
CA LEU A 108 -11.81 -18.30 3.05
C LEU A 108 -12.40 -16.88 3.12
N ASP A 109 -13.63 -16.70 2.66
CA ASP A 109 -14.30 -15.39 2.68
C ASP A 109 -14.58 -14.90 4.10
N ALA A 110 -14.86 -15.81 5.04
CA ALA A 110 -15.02 -15.47 6.45
C ALA A 110 -13.70 -14.99 7.06
N VAL A 111 -12.59 -15.69 6.81
CA VAL A 111 -11.24 -15.29 7.28
C VAL A 111 -10.88 -13.91 6.74
N ILE A 112 -11.07 -13.69 5.43
CA ILE A 112 -10.81 -12.39 4.79
C ILE A 112 -11.70 -11.29 5.39
N HIS A 113 -12.98 -11.58 5.60
CA HIS A 113 -13.92 -10.63 6.18
C HIS A 113 -13.53 -10.22 7.60
N GLU A 114 -13.26 -11.19 8.47
CA GLU A 114 -12.87 -10.96 9.87
C GLU A 114 -11.58 -10.15 9.98
N ALA A 115 -10.56 -10.47 9.16
CA ALA A 115 -9.34 -9.68 9.09
C ALA A 115 -9.64 -8.24 8.65
N ASN A 116 -10.45 -8.06 7.61
CA ASN A 116 -10.78 -6.75 7.07
C ASN A 116 -11.62 -5.87 8.00
N VAL A 117 -12.46 -6.46 8.86
CA VAL A 117 -13.16 -5.70 9.91
C VAL A 117 -12.15 -5.00 10.83
N LYS A 118 -11.06 -5.68 11.19
CA LYS A 118 -9.99 -5.12 12.04
C LYS A 118 -9.10 -4.13 11.26
N LEU A 119 -8.68 -4.50 10.05
CA LEU A 119 -7.81 -3.67 9.21
C LEU A 119 -8.42 -2.32 8.84
N LYS A 120 -9.75 -2.19 8.79
CA LYS A 120 -10.43 -0.90 8.55
C LYS A 120 -10.13 0.16 9.61
N ALA A 121 -9.80 -0.24 10.84
CA ALA A 121 -9.44 0.68 11.91
C ALA A 121 -7.94 1.03 11.92
N LEU A 122 -7.14 0.37 11.07
CA LEU A 122 -5.70 0.48 11.05
C LEU A 122 -5.26 0.96 9.67
N PRO A 123 -5.09 2.26 9.43
CA PRO A 123 -4.75 2.78 8.10
C PRO A 123 -3.38 2.26 7.63
N GLU A 124 -3.18 2.17 6.31
CA GLU A 124 -1.84 2.03 5.75
C GLU A 124 -1.02 3.31 5.93
N TRP A 125 0.30 3.18 5.89
CA TRP A 125 1.25 4.27 6.09
C TRP A 125 0.87 5.54 5.34
N ASN A 126 0.61 5.40 4.04
CA ASN A 126 0.30 6.54 3.19
C ASN A 126 -1.01 7.24 3.58
N ASP A 127 -2.05 6.45 3.88
CA ASP A 127 -3.35 6.98 4.33
C ASP A 127 -3.22 7.64 5.69
N TYR A 128 -2.43 7.03 6.58
CA TYR A 128 -2.17 7.54 7.91
C TYR A 128 -1.57 8.95 7.88
N ILE A 129 -0.45 9.12 7.17
CA ILE A 129 0.23 10.42 7.10
C ILE A 129 -0.54 11.46 6.27
N ALA A 130 -1.17 11.05 5.17
CA ALA A 130 -1.92 11.98 4.32
C ALA A 130 -3.20 12.47 5.01
N ASN A 131 -3.88 11.61 5.78
CA ASN A 131 -5.04 12.01 6.57
C ASN A 131 -4.65 12.86 7.78
N HIS A 132 -3.52 12.58 8.43
CA HIS A 132 -3.02 13.40 9.54
C HIS A 132 -2.89 14.88 9.14
N TYR A 133 -2.33 15.15 7.96
CA TYR A 133 -2.18 16.52 7.45
C TYR A 133 -3.37 17.03 6.62
N GLY A 134 -4.40 16.22 6.39
CA GLY A 134 -5.55 16.60 5.56
C GLY A 134 -5.20 16.82 4.08
N ILE A 135 -4.17 16.15 3.57
CA ILE A 135 -3.62 16.33 2.21
C ILE A 135 -3.94 15.19 1.25
N MET A 136 -4.82 14.27 1.64
CA MET A 136 -5.27 13.19 0.79
C MET A 136 -5.98 13.76 -0.44
N ARG A 137 -5.46 13.42 -1.62
CA ARG A 137 -5.95 13.96 -2.90
C ARG A 137 -5.83 12.93 -4.00
N THR A 138 -6.74 13.00 -4.97
CA THR A 138 -6.62 12.26 -6.24
C THR A 138 -6.33 13.23 -7.39
N GLY A 139 -5.97 12.71 -8.56
CA GLY A 139 -5.80 13.55 -9.74
C GLY A 139 -5.70 12.75 -11.02
N ILE A 140 -5.57 13.45 -12.14
CA ILE A 140 -5.44 12.85 -13.46
C ILE A 140 -4.04 13.14 -13.99
N GLY A 141 -3.27 12.09 -14.23
CA GLY A 141 -1.94 12.16 -14.81
C GLY A 141 -1.98 12.19 -16.34
N GLY A 142 -0.83 11.87 -16.92
CA GLY A 142 -0.68 11.71 -18.35
C GLY A 142 -1.37 10.45 -18.89
N GLN A 143 -1.16 10.21 -20.19
CA GLN A 143 -1.72 9.05 -20.88
C GLN A 143 -1.25 7.72 -20.25
N SER A 144 -2.20 6.83 -19.98
CA SER A 144 -1.99 5.47 -19.50
C SER A 144 -1.72 4.53 -20.68
N GLY A 145 -0.45 4.20 -20.89
CA GLY A 145 -0.03 3.27 -21.95
C GLY A 145 -0.29 3.81 -23.37
N ARG A 146 -0.70 2.92 -24.29
CA ARG A 146 -0.91 3.24 -25.72
C ARG A 146 -2.34 3.65 -26.08
N GLY A 147 -3.26 3.72 -25.12
CA GLY A 147 -4.69 3.98 -25.35
C GLY A 147 -5.14 5.38 -24.92
N PHE A 148 -6.43 5.69 -25.06
CA PHE A 148 -7.04 6.98 -24.68
C PHE A 148 -7.24 7.19 -23.16
N GLY A 149 -6.78 6.24 -22.32
CA GLY A 149 -6.93 6.35 -20.87
C GLY A 149 -5.90 7.29 -20.26
N PHE A 150 -6.26 7.92 -19.14
CA PHE A 150 -5.33 8.69 -18.31
C PHE A 150 -4.96 7.90 -17.05
N VAL A 151 -3.79 8.17 -16.49
CA VAL A 151 -3.35 7.57 -15.22
C VAL A 151 -4.10 8.26 -14.08
N MET A 152 -4.69 7.50 -13.18
CA MET A 152 -5.21 8.05 -11.92
C MET A 152 -4.06 8.24 -10.95
N LEU A 153 -4.02 9.40 -10.30
CA LEU A 153 -3.01 9.76 -9.32
C LEU A 153 -3.63 9.81 -7.93
N SER A 154 -2.81 9.60 -6.92
CA SER A 154 -3.13 9.88 -5.52
C SER A 154 -1.94 10.49 -4.82
N THR A 155 -2.20 11.24 -3.75
CA THR A 155 -1.17 11.67 -2.81
C THR A 155 -0.39 10.44 -2.36
N TYR A 156 0.94 10.50 -2.47
CA TYR A 156 1.80 9.51 -1.84
C TYR A 156 2.89 10.19 -1.02
N GLY A 157 3.25 9.59 0.11
CA GLY A 157 4.29 10.07 0.99
C GLY A 157 5.07 8.94 1.65
N GLY A 158 6.27 9.27 2.12
CA GLY A 158 7.24 8.33 2.66
C GLY A 158 8.11 8.96 3.74
N LYS A 159 8.70 8.11 4.58
CA LYS A 159 9.78 8.51 5.48
C LYS A 159 10.99 8.92 4.65
N HIS A 160 11.72 9.94 5.11
CA HIS A 160 13.04 10.23 4.56
C HIS A 160 13.98 9.06 4.92
N PRO A 161 14.75 8.48 4.00
CA PRO A 161 15.51 7.25 4.27
C PRO A 161 16.60 7.44 5.34
N GLN A 162 17.16 8.65 5.44
CA GLN A 162 18.27 8.95 6.37
C GLN A 162 17.84 9.76 7.61
N ARG A 163 16.55 10.06 7.79
CA ARG A 163 16.07 10.97 8.84
C ARG A 163 14.77 10.47 9.44
N ASP A 164 14.71 10.39 10.77
CA ASP A 164 13.53 9.92 11.52
C ASP A 164 12.53 11.03 11.87
N ASP A 165 12.84 12.28 11.51
CA ASP A 165 12.07 13.49 11.79
C ASP A 165 11.52 14.14 10.51
N CYS A 166 11.54 13.44 9.37
CA CYS A 166 11.27 14.04 8.06
C CYS A 166 10.40 13.14 7.18
N LEU A 167 9.38 13.74 6.57
CA LEU A 167 8.53 13.12 5.56
C LEU A 167 8.62 13.87 4.24
N ILE A 168 8.50 13.12 3.14
CA ILE A 168 8.38 13.66 1.79
C ILE A 168 7.03 13.26 1.19
N PHE A 169 6.45 14.18 0.42
CA PHE A 169 5.14 14.01 -0.20
C PHE A 169 5.16 14.42 -1.67
N ALA A 170 4.37 13.70 -2.46
CA ALA A 170 3.97 14.09 -3.80
C ALA A 170 2.44 14.18 -3.84
N ILE A 171 1.93 15.39 -4.03
CA ILE A 171 0.49 15.71 -4.02
C ILE A 171 0.05 16.07 -5.45
N PRO A 172 -0.97 15.42 -6.03
CA PRO A 172 -1.45 15.75 -7.37
C PRO A 172 -1.75 17.25 -7.51
N ASN A 173 -1.25 17.87 -8.58
CA ASN A 173 -1.35 19.33 -8.76
C ASN A 173 -2.52 19.78 -9.63
N ASN A 174 -3.29 18.85 -10.22
CA ASN A 174 -4.50 19.16 -10.98
C ASN A 174 -5.52 19.86 -10.09
N LYS A 175 -6.11 20.96 -10.56
CA LYS A 175 -7.04 21.81 -9.78
C LYS A 175 -8.52 21.52 -10.05
N GLU A 176 -8.84 20.34 -10.55
CA GLU A 176 -10.24 19.97 -10.82
C GLU A 176 -10.99 19.73 -9.51
N GLU A 177 -12.10 20.45 -9.29
CA GLU A 177 -12.91 20.40 -8.06
C GLU A 177 -13.35 18.98 -7.67
N ARG A 178 -13.56 18.11 -8.67
CA ARG A 178 -13.99 16.71 -8.47
C ARG A 178 -12.96 15.83 -7.75
N HIS A 179 -11.71 16.28 -7.67
CA HIS A 179 -10.60 15.53 -7.09
C HIS A 179 -10.23 15.97 -5.67
N GLY A 180 -11.05 16.84 -5.08
CA GLY A 180 -10.83 17.41 -3.76
C GLY A 180 -9.93 18.63 -3.81
N GLU A 181 -10.30 19.67 -3.05
CA GLU A 181 -9.40 20.76 -2.72
C GLU A 181 -8.61 20.37 -1.48
N VAL A 182 -7.30 20.67 -1.50
CA VAL A 182 -6.41 20.47 -0.37
C VAL A 182 -5.73 21.78 -0.06
N VAL A 183 -5.74 22.16 1.21
CA VAL A 183 -4.94 23.25 1.73
C VAL A 183 -3.62 22.66 2.21
N ILE A 184 -2.52 23.11 1.61
CA ILE A 184 -1.18 22.68 2.03
C ILE A 184 -0.86 23.35 3.37
N PRO A 185 -0.53 22.59 4.44
CA PRO A 185 -0.20 23.18 5.72
C PRO A 185 1.07 24.05 5.66
N ASP A 186 1.16 25.09 6.50
CA ASP A 186 2.30 26.02 6.51
C ASP A 186 3.65 25.35 6.82
N ALA A 187 3.63 24.23 7.55
CA ALA A 187 4.81 23.44 7.86
C ALA A 187 5.43 22.75 6.62
N PHE A 188 4.71 22.69 5.49
CA PHE A 188 5.18 22.00 4.29
C PHE A 188 6.08 22.92 3.47
N LYS A 189 7.33 22.52 3.32
CA LYS A 189 8.28 23.18 2.43
C LYS A 189 8.21 22.56 1.04
N LYS A 190 7.83 23.37 0.04
CA LYS A 190 7.83 22.92 -1.36
C LYS A 190 9.27 22.63 -1.83
N ILE A 191 9.45 21.50 -2.50
CA ILE A 191 10.71 21.06 -3.10
C ILE A 191 10.52 20.77 -4.59
N THR A 192 11.62 20.62 -5.31
CA THR A 192 11.59 20.22 -6.72
C THR A 192 11.44 18.70 -6.86
N TYR A 193 10.98 18.24 -8.03
CA TYR A 193 10.99 16.80 -8.35
C TYR A 193 12.40 16.20 -8.24
N GLY A 194 13.44 16.92 -8.68
CA GLY A 194 14.83 16.45 -8.59
C GLY A 194 15.22 16.17 -7.13
N GLN A 195 14.98 17.13 -6.24
CA GLN A 195 15.23 16.93 -4.79
C GLN A 195 14.43 15.76 -4.22
N PHE A 196 13.14 15.65 -4.58
CA PHE A 196 12.31 14.52 -4.14
C PHE A 196 12.88 13.17 -4.64
N TYR A 197 13.27 13.10 -5.91
CA TYR A 197 13.84 11.90 -6.52
C TYR A 197 15.16 11.50 -5.86
N ASP A 198 16.04 12.47 -5.63
CA ASP A 198 17.33 12.23 -4.99
C ASP A 198 17.14 11.70 -3.56
N ILE A 199 16.22 12.30 -2.78
CA ILE A 199 15.90 11.82 -1.44
C ILE A 199 15.28 10.42 -1.48
N ALA A 200 14.25 10.20 -2.32
CA ALA A 200 13.52 8.94 -2.36
C ALA A 200 14.36 7.74 -2.85
N ASN A 201 15.47 8.00 -3.55
CA ASN A 201 16.40 6.99 -4.04
C ASN A 201 17.77 7.04 -3.33
N ALA A 202 17.92 7.88 -2.29
CA ALA A 202 19.10 7.83 -1.44
C ALA A 202 19.18 6.46 -0.77
N LYS A 203 20.36 5.86 -0.78
CA LYS A 203 20.59 4.62 -0.03
C LYS A 203 20.63 4.98 1.45
N GLU A 204 20.02 4.14 2.27
CA GLU A 204 20.36 4.10 3.70
C GLU A 204 21.86 3.84 3.77
N ASP A 205 22.62 4.74 4.40
CA ASP A 205 24.04 4.47 4.64
C ASP A 205 24.09 3.27 5.58
N GLU A 206 24.52 2.11 5.06
CA GLU A 206 24.89 0.98 5.90
C GLU A 206 25.96 1.50 6.86
N GLU A 207 25.69 1.49 8.16
CA GLU A 207 26.72 1.72 9.18
C GLU A 207 27.89 0.79 8.84
N GLU A 208 28.99 1.38 8.36
CA GLU A 208 30.31 0.77 8.31
C GLU A 208 30.63 0.30 9.73
N THR A 209 30.26 -0.94 10.03
CA THR A 209 30.81 -1.68 11.15
C THR A 209 32.25 -1.97 10.76
N ALA A 210 33.12 -1.00 11.07
CA ALA A 210 34.55 -1.15 10.96
C ALA A 210 34.99 -2.34 11.83
N GLU A 211 35.64 -3.31 11.18
CA GLU A 211 36.37 -4.43 11.80
C GLU A 211 37.47 -3.96 12.77
#